data_AF-A0A1M7ACI8-F1
#
_entry.id   AF-A0A1M7ACI8-F1
#
_cell.length_a   1.000
_cell.length_b   1.000
_cell.length_c   1.000
_cell.angle_alpha   90.00
_cell.angle_beta   90.00
_cell.angle_gamma   90.00
#
_symmetry.space_group_name_H-M   'P 1'
#
loop_
_entity.id
_entity.type
_entity.pdbx_description
1 polymer ?
#
loop_
_entity_poly.entity_id
_entity_poly.type
_entity_poly.pdbx_seq_one_letter_code
_entity_poly.pdbx_strand_id
1 'polypeptide(L)'
;MKLNRRLSQLTEPEYRHLLTQHRRYTDFNSLGLFRGLLENEKLNLEQRLRLRDAAVEAFPKFYEFLQLKDPKTYFRLNTLGQELTVSDERAAWDEISHAQQRILTQKRIRHRNFGTYAKHGCGYDTCPLNGLMIRQGTRLAEDVICFSSDQRISYGGHLDHRAKQRRRDRKAWASQRNSLEE
;
A
#
# COMPACT_ATOMS: atom_id res chain seq x y z
N MET A 1 -22.13 -3.85 -18.90
CA MET A 1 -22.89 -4.72 -17.97
C MET A 1 -22.37 -4.50 -16.56
N LYS A 2 -23.12 -4.90 -15.52
CA LYS A 2 -22.63 -4.93 -14.13
C LYS A 2 -22.56 -6.37 -13.65
N LEU A 3 -21.58 -6.70 -12.81
CA LEU A 3 -21.45 -8.01 -12.19
C LEU A 3 -22.50 -8.20 -11.09
N ASN A 4 -22.83 -7.12 -10.35
CA ASN A 4 -23.83 -7.10 -9.27
C ASN A 4 -23.62 -8.17 -8.18
N ARG A 5 -22.39 -8.68 -8.02
CA ARG A 5 -22.02 -9.70 -7.03
C ARG A 5 -20.65 -9.37 -6.45
N ARG A 6 -20.40 -9.77 -5.20
CA ARG A 6 -19.08 -9.66 -4.60
C ARG A 6 -18.14 -10.67 -5.26
N LEU A 7 -16.91 -10.23 -5.57
CA LEU A 7 -15.91 -11.08 -6.20
C LEU A 7 -15.55 -12.29 -5.30
N SER A 8 -15.54 -12.10 -3.98
CA SER A 8 -15.34 -13.17 -2.99
C SER A 8 -16.42 -14.26 -2.96
N GLN A 9 -17.51 -14.12 -3.73
CA GLN A 9 -18.59 -15.11 -3.81
C GLN A 9 -18.61 -15.90 -5.11
N LEU A 10 -17.70 -15.60 -6.04
CA LEU A 10 -17.62 -16.25 -7.34
C LEU A 10 -17.06 -17.67 -7.24
N THR A 11 -17.50 -18.56 -8.10
CA THR A 11 -16.90 -19.88 -8.30
C THR A 11 -15.68 -19.79 -9.21
N GLU A 12 -14.88 -20.86 -9.30
CA GLU A 12 -13.73 -20.88 -10.20
C GLU A 12 -14.10 -20.63 -11.68
N PRO A 13 -15.13 -21.27 -12.27
CA PRO A 13 -15.55 -20.97 -13.64
C PRO A 13 -15.96 -19.51 -13.83
N GLU A 14 -16.65 -18.92 -12.84
CA GLU A 14 -17.05 -17.52 -12.88
C GLU A 14 -15.83 -16.59 -12.88
N TYR A 15 -14.81 -16.89 -12.08
CA TYR A 15 -13.55 -16.14 -12.11
C TYR A 15 -12.84 -16.26 -13.46
N ARG A 16 -12.74 -17.47 -14.03
CA ARG A 16 -12.12 -17.68 -15.35
C ARG A 16 -12.86 -16.88 -16.44
N HIS A 17 -14.18 -16.89 -16.41
CA HIS A 17 -14.99 -16.05 -17.29
C HIS A 17 -14.72 -14.56 -17.06
N LEU A 18 -14.68 -14.13 -15.80
CA LEU A 18 -14.42 -12.73 -15.45
C LEU A 18 -13.04 -12.27 -15.95
N LEU A 19 -11.98 -13.06 -15.77
CA LEU A 19 -10.63 -12.69 -16.21
C LEU A 19 -10.57 -12.43 -17.72
N THR A 20 -11.28 -13.25 -18.52
CA THR A 20 -11.33 -13.09 -19.98
C THR A 20 -12.26 -11.97 -20.43
N GLN A 21 -13.35 -11.71 -19.71
CA GLN A 21 -14.42 -10.78 -20.12
C GLN A 21 -14.52 -9.51 -19.25
N HIS A 22 -13.53 -9.23 -18.40
CA HIS A 22 -13.57 -8.17 -17.38
C HIS A 22 -14.00 -6.79 -17.92
N ARG A 23 -13.61 -6.46 -19.16
CA ARG A 23 -13.94 -5.18 -19.82
C ARG A 23 -15.44 -4.95 -20.02
N ARG A 24 -16.25 -6.00 -19.99
CA ARG A 24 -17.71 -5.91 -20.13
C ARG A 24 -18.40 -5.43 -18.86
N TYR A 25 -17.71 -5.47 -17.72
CA TYR A 25 -18.25 -5.15 -16.41
C TYR A 25 -17.77 -3.76 -15.96
N THR A 26 -18.71 -2.82 -15.85
CA THR A 26 -18.40 -1.42 -15.47
C THR A 26 -18.02 -1.28 -14.00
N ASP A 27 -18.45 -2.22 -13.16
CA ASP A 27 -18.18 -2.30 -11.73
C ASP A 27 -16.99 -3.20 -11.39
N PHE A 28 -16.25 -3.68 -12.40
CA PHE A 28 -15.04 -4.48 -12.17
C PHE A 28 -13.91 -3.62 -11.58
N ASN A 29 -13.22 -4.18 -10.59
CA ASN A 29 -12.08 -3.56 -9.93
C ASN A 29 -10.99 -4.61 -9.68
N SER A 30 -9.80 -4.40 -10.25
CA SER A 30 -8.66 -5.30 -10.06
C SER A 30 -8.25 -5.44 -8.60
N LEU A 31 -8.38 -4.41 -7.76
CA LEU A 31 -8.11 -4.55 -6.32
C LEU A 31 -9.09 -5.52 -5.67
N GLY A 32 -10.37 -5.39 -6.02
CA GLY A 32 -11.42 -6.27 -5.54
C GLY A 32 -11.24 -7.71 -6.02
N LEU A 33 -10.68 -7.91 -7.23
CA LEU A 33 -10.35 -9.24 -7.75
C LEU A 33 -9.33 -9.92 -6.85
N PHE A 34 -8.19 -9.27 -6.61
CA PHE A 34 -7.09 -9.83 -5.82
C PHE A 34 -7.47 -10.06 -4.35
N ARG A 35 -8.19 -9.12 -3.71
CA ARG A 35 -8.74 -9.32 -2.37
C ARG A 35 -9.78 -10.43 -2.33
N GLY A 36 -10.67 -10.44 -3.32
CA GLY A 36 -11.73 -11.43 -3.46
C GLY A 36 -11.19 -12.86 -3.54
N LEU A 37 -10.04 -13.08 -4.19
CA LEU A 37 -9.40 -14.40 -4.24
C LEU A 37 -8.97 -14.90 -2.85
N LEU A 38 -8.46 -14.01 -1.99
CA LEU A 38 -8.04 -14.34 -0.62
C LEU A 38 -9.23 -14.52 0.33
N GLU A 39 -10.29 -13.75 0.13
CA GLU A 39 -11.49 -13.73 0.97
C GLU A 39 -12.51 -14.82 0.58
N ASN A 40 -12.30 -15.53 -0.53
CA ASN A 40 -13.27 -16.50 -1.04
C ASN A 40 -13.10 -17.88 -0.40
N GLU A 41 -14.06 -18.24 0.44
CA GLU A 41 -14.12 -19.52 1.15
C GLU A 41 -14.55 -20.71 0.26
N LYS A 42 -15.16 -20.46 -0.91
CA LYS A 42 -15.58 -21.52 -1.85
C LYS A 42 -14.43 -22.11 -2.66
N LEU A 43 -13.30 -21.39 -2.74
CA LEU A 43 -12.13 -21.83 -3.48
C LEU A 43 -11.20 -22.63 -2.55
N ASN A 44 -10.79 -23.80 -2.98
CA ASN A 44 -9.69 -24.50 -2.32
C ASN A 44 -8.33 -23.86 -2.66
N LEU A 45 -7.26 -24.27 -1.98
CA LEU A 45 -5.93 -23.69 -2.16
C LEU A 45 -5.44 -23.77 -3.62
N GLU A 46 -5.57 -24.93 -4.27
CA GLU A 46 -5.12 -25.14 -5.65
C GLU A 46 -5.88 -24.25 -6.64
N GLN A 47 -7.18 -24.06 -6.43
CA GLN A 47 -7.99 -23.14 -7.22
C GLN A 47 -7.56 -21.70 -7.01
N ARG A 48 -7.30 -21.28 -5.77
CA ARG A 48 -6.81 -19.92 -5.47
C ARG A 48 -5.45 -19.67 -6.12
N LEU A 49 -4.52 -20.63 -6.08
CA LEU A 49 -3.21 -20.53 -6.73
C LEU A 49 -3.35 -20.36 -8.24
N ARG A 50 -4.12 -21.24 -8.90
CA ARG A 50 -4.36 -21.15 -10.36
C ARG A 50 -5.01 -19.83 -10.78
N LEU A 51 -6.01 -19.37 -10.02
CA LEU A 51 -6.69 -18.11 -10.30
C LEU A 51 -5.83 -16.89 -10.00
N ARG A 52 -4.99 -16.94 -8.95
CA ARG A 52 -3.98 -15.91 -8.68
C ARG A 52 -3.06 -15.77 -9.88
N ASP A 53 -2.48 -16.86 -10.36
CA ASP A 53 -1.50 -16.83 -11.45
C ASP A 53 -2.13 -16.28 -12.74
N ALA A 54 -3.35 -16.73 -13.06
CA ALA A 54 -4.12 -16.20 -14.19
C ALA A 54 -4.47 -14.69 -14.03
N ALA A 55 -4.76 -14.24 -12.80
CA ALA A 55 -5.03 -12.84 -12.52
C ALA A 55 -3.75 -11.97 -12.63
N VAL A 56 -2.60 -12.49 -12.20
CA VAL A 56 -1.29 -11.83 -12.34
C VAL A 56 -0.94 -11.69 -13.82
N GLU A 57 -1.16 -12.73 -14.61
CA GLU A 57 -0.94 -12.72 -16.07
C GLU A 57 -1.87 -11.72 -16.78
N ALA A 58 -3.14 -11.66 -16.38
CA ALA A 58 -4.11 -10.73 -16.96
C ALA A 58 -3.86 -9.27 -16.56
N PHE A 59 -3.33 -9.02 -15.36
CA PHE A 59 -3.16 -7.68 -14.79
C PHE A 59 -1.74 -7.42 -14.22
N PRO A 60 -0.66 -7.64 -14.99
CA PRO A 60 0.71 -7.65 -14.46
C PRO A 60 1.13 -6.30 -13.90
N LYS A 61 0.79 -5.20 -14.60
CA LYS A 61 1.08 -3.83 -14.15
C LYS A 61 0.32 -3.47 -12.87
N PHE A 62 -0.91 -3.96 -12.73
CA PHE A 62 -1.69 -3.72 -11.51
C PHE A 62 -1.10 -4.51 -10.35
N TYR A 63 -0.78 -5.78 -10.58
CA TYR A 63 -0.18 -6.65 -9.56
C TYR A 63 1.17 -6.11 -9.07
N GLU A 64 2.04 -5.64 -9.97
CA GLU A 64 3.29 -4.97 -9.60
C GLU A 64 3.00 -3.76 -8.68
N PHE A 65 2.02 -2.93 -9.04
CA PHE A 65 1.66 -1.73 -8.28
C PHE A 65 0.84 -2.03 -7.01
N LEU A 66 0.33 -3.25 -6.84
CA LEU A 66 -0.44 -3.66 -5.68
C LEU A 66 0.40 -3.55 -4.40
N GLN A 67 1.71 -3.81 -4.51
CA GLN A 67 2.69 -3.60 -3.44
C GLN A 67 2.61 -2.20 -2.82
N LEU A 68 2.32 -1.16 -3.61
CA LEU A 68 2.19 0.21 -3.12
C LEU A 68 0.77 0.53 -2.63
N LYS A 69 -0.26 -0.05 -3.26
CA LYS A 69 -1.67 0.25 -2.93
C LYS A 69 -2.17 -0.53 -1.73
N ASP A 70 -1.77 -1.78 -1.59
CA ASP A 70 -2.22 -2.70 -0.56
C ASP A 70 -1.17 -3.81 -0.35
N PRO A 71 -0.07 -3.49 0.35
CA PRO A 71 1.04 -4.41 0.54
C PRO A 71 0.64 -5.67 1.33
N LYS A 72 -0.35 -5.57 2.23
CA LYS A 72 -0.87 -6.72 2.99
C LYS A 72 -1.53 -7.73 2.06
N THR A 73 -2.36 -7.26 1.13
CA THR A 73 -2.96 -8.14 0.10
C THR A 73 -1.89 -8.73 -0.82
N TYR A 74 -0.92 -7.92 -1.25
CA TYR A 74 0.20 -8.42 -2.07
C TYR A 74 0.98 -9.52 -1.36
N PHE A 75 1.38 -9.30 -0.10
CA PHE A 75 2.08 -10.27 0.73
C PHE A 75 1.33 -11.59 0.79
N ARG A 76 0.04 -11.55 1.18
CA ARG A 76 -0.81 -12.76 1.29
C ARG A 76 -1.00 -13.52 -0.02
N LEU A 77 -0.98 -12.84 -1.17
CA LEU A 77 -1.03 -13.51 -2.48
C LEU A 77 0.30 -14.16 -2.85
N ASN A 78 1.41 -13.47 -2.55
CA ASN A 78 2.76 -13.94 -2.84
C ASN A 78 3.11 -15.18 -2.02
N THR A 79 2.65 -15.23 -0.77
CA THR A 79 2.93 -16.33 0.18
C THR A 79 1.77 -17.30 0.31
N LEU A 80 0.80 -17.25 -0.61
CA LEU A 80 -0.38 -18.10 -0.58
C LEU A 80 0.00 -19.58 -0.56
N GLY A 81 -0.45 -20.32 0.47
CA GLY A 81 -0.19 -21.75 0.61
C GLY A 81 1.16 -22.10 1.22
N GLN A 82 1.93 -21.12 1.69
CA GLN A 82 3.20 -21.33 2.38
C GLN A 82 3.01 -21.23 3.90
N GLU A 83 3.69 -22.08 4.64
CA GLU A 83 3.89 -21.89 6.07
C GLU A 83 5.15 -21.04 6.26
N LEU A 84 4.99 -19.87 6.87
CA LEU A 84 6.08 -18.92 7.06
C LEU A 84 6.53 -18.91 8.51
N THR A 85 7.83 -18.88 8.73
CA THR A 85 8.38 -18.49 10.03
C THR A 85 8.34 -16.97 10.17
N VAL A 86 8.47 -16.47 11.40
CA VAL A 86 8.60 -15.03 11.66
C VAL A 86 9.79 -14.40 10.89
N SER A 87 10.84 -15.19 10.62
CA SER A 87 11.98 -14.73 9.83
C SER A 87 11.60 -14.54 8.36
N ASP A 88 10.84 -15.49 7.79
CA ASP A 88 10.39 -15.43 6.40
C ASP A 88 9.43 -14.27 6.18
N GLU A 89 8.52 -14.05 7.13
CA GLU A 89 7.61 -12.90 7.08
C GLU A 89 8.39 -11.58 7.04
N ARG A 90 9.38 -11.41 7.92
CA ARG A 90 10.22 -10.20 7.96
C ARG A 90 10.96 -10.00 6.65
N ALA A 91 11.58 -11.06 6.12
CA ALA A 91 12.30 -11.00 4.86
C ALA A 91 11.39 -10.59 3.70
N ALA A 92 10.19 -11.18 3.60
CA ALA A 92 9.22 -10.81 2.57
C ALA A 92 8.71 -9.36 2.73
N TRP A 93 8.56 -8.85 3.95
CA TRP A 93 8.23 -7.44 4.17
C TRP A 93 9.36 -6.49 3.77
N ASP A 94 10.62 -6.86 4.02
CA ASP A 94 11.80 -6.10 3.57
C ASP A 94 11.88 -6.07 2.04
N GLU A 95 11.63 -7.20 1.37
CA GLU A 95 11.55 -7.28 -0.09
C GLU A 95 10.44 -6.39 -0.67
N ILE A 96 9.25 -6.39 -0.06
CA ILE A 96 8.15 -5.50 -0.46
C ILE A 96 8.58 -4.05 -0.30
N SER A 97 9.23 -3.68 0.80
CA SER A 97 9.72 -2.31 1.02
C SER A 97 10.74 -1.88 -0.05
N HIS A 98 11.71 -2.74 -0.37
CA HIS A 98 12.68 -2.50 -1.44
C HIS A 98 12.02 -2.38 -2.81
N ALA A 99 11.05 -3.24 -3.11
CA ALA A 99 10.30 -3.20 -4.36
C ALA A 99 9.46 -1.91 -4.48
N GLN A 100 8.79 -1.50 -3.40
CA GLN A 100 8.06 -0.23 -3.33
C GLN A 100 9.00 0.95 -3.64
N GLN A 101 10.18 1.00 -3.01
CA GLN A 101 11.17 2.05 -3.26
C GLN A 101 11.61 2.09 -4.73
N ARG A 102 11.89 0.91 -5.30
CA ARG A 102 12.28 0.76 -6.71
C ARG A 102 11.18 1.25 -7.64
N ILE A 103 9.93 0.84 -7.42
CA ILE A 103 8.79 1.26 -8.26
C ILE A 103 8.61 2.78 -8.22
N LEU A 104 8.65 3.40 -7.03
CA LEU A 104 8.50 4.85 -6.90
C LEU A 104 9.62 5.60 -7.60
N THR A 105 10.87 5.15 -7.43
CA THR A 105 12.04 5.76 -8.06
C THR A 105 11.98 5.66 -9.59
N GLN A 106 11.69 4.46 -10.11
CA GLN A 106 11.59 4.21 -11.55
C GLN A 106 10.46 5.02 -12.20
N LYS A 107 9.29 5.08 -11.55
CA LYS A 107 8.14 5.88 -12.02
C LYS A 107 8.26 7.37 -11.70
N ARG A 108 9.34 7.81 -11.05
CA ARG A 108 9.60 9.20 -10.61
C ARG A 108 8.49 9.78 -9.72
N ILE A 109 7.85 8.94 -8.94
CA ILE A 109 6.76 9.29 -8.03
C ILE A 109 7.35 9.70 -6.68
N ARG A 110 7.03 10.92 -6.23
CA ARG A 110 7.60 11.49 -5.00
C ARG A 110 6.70 11.36 -3.76
N HIS A 111 5.38 11.32 -3.94
CA HIS A 111 4.46 11.15 -2.82
C HIS A 111 4.36 9.67 -2.43
N ARG A 112 3.99 9.40 -1.17
CA ARG A 112 3.86 8.04 -0.62
C ARG A 112 2.43 7.70 -0.17
N ASN A 113 1.51 8.60 -0.47
CA ASN A 113 0.11 8.47 -0.08
C ASN A 113 -0.65 7.59 -1.08
N PHE A 114 -0.59 6.27 -0.92
CA PHE A 114 -1.25 5.29 -1.80
C PHE A 114 -2.16 4.36 -1.03
N GLY A 115 -3.35 4.11 -1.56
CA GLY A 115 -4.21 3.00 -1.12
C GLY A 115 -4.39 2.94 0.40
N THR A 116 -3.88 1.88 1.04
CA THR A 116 -3.92 1.68 2.50
C THR A 116 -3.27 2.83 3.25
N TYR A 117 -2.13 3.35 2.78
CA TYR A 117 -1.45 4.50 3.38
C TYR A 117 -2.25 5.80 3.26
N ALA A 118 -3.20 5.89 2.31
CA ALA A 118 -4.02 7.08 2.14
C ALA A 118 -5.27 7.13 3.01
N LYS A 119 -5.48 6.10 3.84
CA LYS A 119 -6.68 5.96 4.67
C LYS A 119 -6.31 5.70 6.11
N HIS A 120 -7.16 6.15 7.03
CA HIS A 120 -7.08 5.72 8.41
C HIS A 120 -7.55 4.25 8.52
N GLY A 121 -6.80 3.47 9.29
CA GLY A 121 -7.06 2.06 9.51
C GLY A 121 -6.31 1.58 10.75
N CYS A 122 -6.79 1.99 11.93
CA CYS A 122 -6.14 1.73 13.23
C CYS A 122 -6.34 0.30 13.75
N GLY A 123 -6.91 -0.61 12.95
CA GLY A 123 -7.11 -2.02 13.31
C GLY A 123 -8.32 -2.31 14.20
N TYR A 124 -9.03 -1.28 14.69
CA TYR A 124 -10.27 -1.46 15.44
C TYR A 124 -11.48 -1.39 14.52
N ASP A 125 -12.26 -2.46 14.41
CA ASP A 125 -13.42 -2.53 13.50
C ASP A 125 -14.48 -1.44 13.77
N THR A 126 -14.62 -1.02 15.03
CA THR A 126 -15.60 -0.01 15.47
C THR A 126 -15.09 1.43 15.38
N CYS A 127 -13.88 1.67 14.86
CA CYS A 127 -13.36 3.02 14.74
C CYS A 127 -14.16 3.84 13.69
N PRO A 128 -14.76 4.99 14.06
CA PRO A 128 -15.55 5.82 13.14
C PRO A 128 -14.70 6.48 12.05
N LEU A 129 -13.37 6.50 12.21
CA LEU A 129 -12.45 7.08 11.25
C LEU A 129 -11.97 6.07 10.20
N ASN A 130 -12.30 4.78 10.33
CA ASN A 130 -11.85 3.76 9.38
C ASN A 130 -12.30 4.09 7.96
N GLY A 131 -11.35 4.08 7.03
CA GLY A 131 -11.58 4.41 5.63
C GLY A 131 -11.59 5.91 5.30
N LEU A 132 -11.51 6.79 6.31
CA LEU A 132 -11.35 8.23 6.11
C LEU A 132 -10.04 8.50 5.36
N MET A 133 -10.10 9.32 4.32
CA MET A 133 -8.92 9.75 3.59
C MET A 133 -8.08 10.69 4.47
N ILE A 134 -6.80 10.38 4.64
CA ILE A 134 -5.90 11.11 5.52
C ILE A 134 -4.79 11.80 4.74
N ARG A 135 -4.34 12.94 5.27
CA ARG A 135 -3.10 13.58 4.87
C ARG A 135 -1.94 12.98 5.66
N GLN A 136 -0.89 12.60 4.95
CA GLN A 136 0.35 12.10 5.54
C GLN A 136 1.00 13.14 6.47
N GLY A 137 1.60 12.67 7.57
CA GLY A 137 2.18 13.52 8.62
C GLY A 137 1.18 14.10 9.63
N THR A 138 -0.08 13.65 9.61
CA THR A 138 -1.07 13.99 10.63
C THR A 138 -1.14 12.90 11.70
N ARG A 139 -1.76 13.21 12.85
CA ARG A 139 -1.98 12.23 13.93
C ARG A 139 -2.96 11.11 13.56
N LEU A 140 -3.68 11.25 12.45
CA LEU A 140 -4.62 10.25 11.95
C LEU A 140 -3.95 9.21 11.06
N ALA A 141 -2.67 9.41 10.73
CA ALA A 141 -1.88 8.48 9.94
C ALA A 141 -1.37 7.33 10.81
N GLU A 142 -1.92 6.15 10.57
CA GLU A 142 -1.54 4.91 11.24
C GLU A 142 -0.34 4.25 10.52
N ASP A 143 -0.39 4.23 9.19
CA ASP A 143 0.62 3.60 8.34
C ASP A 143 1.29 4.63 7.42
N VAL A 144 2.62 4.54 7.30
CA VAL A 144 3.44 5.37 6.41
C VAL A 144 4.49 4.51 5.71
N ILE A 145 4.69 4.73 4.40
CA ILE A 145 5.82 4.12 3.67
C ILE A 145 7.12 4.81 4.09
N CYS A 146 8.02 4.05 4.70
CA CYS A 146 9.35 4.48 5.11
C CYS A 146 10.40 3.55 4.48
N PHE A 147 11.48 4.12 3.97
CA PHE A 147 12.61 3.38 3.38
C PHE A 147 13.86 3.56 4.23
N SER A 148 14.75 2.56 4.21
CA SER A 148 16.03 2.62 4.93
C SER A 148 16.94 3.76 4.47
N SER A 149 16.79 4.21 3.22
CA SER A 149 17.49 5.37 2.67
C SER A 149 16.95 6.72 3.16
N ASP A 150 15.80 6.74 3.83
CA ASP A 150 15.24 7.98 4.33
C ASP A 150 16.08 8.51 5.48
N GLN A 151 16.47 9.79 5.39
CA GLN A 151 17.06 10.48 6.54
C GLN A 151 16.02 10.50 7.66
N ARG A 152 16.25 9.73 8.74
CA ARG A 152 15.40 9.54 9.94
C ARG A 152 14.13 10.40 9.95
N ILE A 153 13.11 9.95 9.23
CA ILE A 153 11.75 10.47 9.38
C ILE A 153 11.18 9.69 10.57
N SER A 154 11.28 10.25 11.78
CA SER A 154 10.58 9.64 12.91
C SER A 154 9.07 9.64 12.65
N TYR A 155 8.36 8.69 13.26
CA TYR A 155 6.89 8.72 13.36
C TYR A 155 6.40 10.17 13.56
N GLY A 156 5.61 10.68 12.60
CA GLY A 156 5.11 12.06 12.58
C GLY A 156 5.92 13.11 11.80
N GLY A 157 7.03 12.76 11.14
CA GLY A 157 7.73 13.69 10.22
C GLY A 157 8.41 14.91 10.89
N HIS A 158 8.58 14.91 12.21
CA HIS A 158 8.92 16.13 12.96
C HIS A 158 10.40 16.33 13.28
N LEU A 159 11.26 15.31 13.24
CA LEU A 159 12.65 15.46 13.69
C LEU A 159 13.48 16.35 12.74
N ASP A 160 13.35 16.14 11.44
CA ASP A 160 14.07 16.92 10.44
C ASP A 160 13.48 18.34 10.28
N HIS A 161 12.18 18.51 10.54
CA HIS A 161 11.55 19.83 10.60
C HIS A 161 12.09 20.67 11.76
N ARG A 162 12.27 20.10 12.97
CA ARG A 162 12.86 20.82 14.11
C ARG A 162 14.34 21.13 13.90
N ALA A 163 15.11 20.24 13.27
CA ALA A 163 16.52 20.51 12.97
C ALA A 163 16.67 21.61 11.89
N LYS A 164 15.87 21.55 10.82
CA LYS A 164 15.81 22.58 9.78
C LYS A 164 15.29 23.91 10.32
N GLN A 165 14.28 23.89 11.19
CA GLN A 165 13.73 25.08 11.86
C GLN A 165 14.79 25.71 12.76
N ARG A 166 15.46 24.94 13.63
CA ARG A 166 16.61 25.45 14.41
C ARG A 166 17.73 26.03 13.56
N ARG A 167 17.99 25.46 12.36
CA ARG A 167 18.97 26.04 11.42
C ARG A 167 18.48 27.36 10.81
N ARG A 168 17.18 27.49 10.50
CA ARG A 168 16.56 28.74 10.04
C ARG A 168 16.55 29.79 11.14
N ASP A 169 16.16 29.42 12.36
CA ASP A 169 16.13 30.32 13.52
C ASP A 169 17.53 30.86 13.85
N ARG A 170 18.56 30.01 13.82
CA ARG A 170 19.96 30.46 13.97
C ARG A 170 20.42 31.42 12.88
N LYS A 171 20.01 31.19 11.63
CA LYS A 171 20.31 32.11 10.52
C LYS A 171 19.59 33.44 10.66
N ALA A 172 18.32 33.43 11.06
CA ALA A 172 17.52 34.63 11.30
C ALA A 172 18.06 35.45 12.48
N TRP A 173 18.47 34.79 13.56
CA TRP A 173 19.12 35.44 14.70
C TRP A 173 20.46 36.07 14.31
N ALA A 174 21.29 35.35 13.55
CA ALA A 174 22.56 35.88 13.07
C ALA A 174 22.38 37.10 12.13
N SER A 175 21.37 37.10 11.26
CA SER A 175 21.10 38.25 10.39
C SER A 175 20.56 39.46 11.16
N GLN A 176 19.70 39.24 12.17
CA GLN A 176 19.19 40.32 13.04
C GLN A 176 20.28 40.96 13.89
N ARG A 177 21.27 40.18 14.33
CA ARG A 177 22.40 40.71 15.11
C ARG A 177 23.28 41.62 14.25
N ASN A 178 23.56 41.22 13.01
CA ASN A 178 24.35 42.03 12.08
C ASN A 178 23.66 43.35 11.72
N SER A 179 22.32 43.41 11.69
CA SER A 179 21.57 44.66 11.43
C SER A 179 21.46 45.60 12.64
N LEU A 180 21.88 45.18 13.83
CA LEU A 180 21.91 46.00 15.05
C LEU A 180 23.32 46.51 15.37
N GLU A 181 24.34 46.01 14.66
CA GLU A 181 25.75 46.37 14.79
C GLU A 181 26.21 47.34 13.66
N GLU A 182 25.31 47.71 12.73
CA GLU A 182 25.44 48.81 11.75
C GLU A 182 24.63 50.04 12.21
#